data_AF-G4Y3X0-F1
#
_entry.id   AF-G4Y3X0-F1
#
_cell.length_a   1.000
_cell.length_b   1.000
_cell.length_c   1.000
_cell.angle_alpha   90.00
_cell.angle_beta   90.00
_cell.angle_gamma   90.00
#
_symmetry.space_group_name_H-M   'P 1'
#
loop_
_entity.id
_entity.type
_entity.pdbx_description
1 polymer ?
#
loop_
_entity_poly.entity_id
_entity_poly.type
_entity_poly.pdbx_seq_one_letter_code
_entity_poly.pdbx_strand_id
1 'polypeptide(L)' 'KDPENEVIKPAIVGVLSIMRSCKKARSVQRVIFTSSAGTVNMEERQKPEYDENSWSDIEFCMRIKMTGWMYFVS' A
#
# COMPACT_ATOMS: atom_id res chain seq x y z
N LYS A 1 -13.39 6.30 14.29
CA LYS A 1 -13.07 5.04 13.57
C LYS A 1 -11.61 4.74 13.82
N ASP A 2 -11.24 3.47 13.77
CA ASP A 2 -9.88 2.98 14.00
C ASP A 2 -9.28 2.47 12.68
N PRO A 3 -8.67 3.34 11.85
CA PRO A 3 -8.22 2.94 10.51
C PRO A 3 -7.11 1.89 10.55
N GLU A 4 -6.34 1.84 11.64
CA GLU A 4 -5.27 0.86 11.82
C GLU A 4 -5.84 -0.56 11.84
N ASN A 5 -6.89 -0.79 12.62
CA ASN A 5 -7.50 -2.11 12.76
C ASN A 5 -8.62 -2.37 11.75
N GLU A 6 -9.25 -1.33 11.19
CA GLU A 6 -10.36 -1.47 10.22
C GLU A 6 -9.89 -1.49 8.75
N VAL A 7 -8.75 -0.88 8.41
CA VAL A 7 -8.30 -0.72 7.01
C VAL A 7 -6.86 -1.19 6.79
N ILE A 8 -5.90 -0.62 7.53
CA ILE A 8 -4.45 -0.78 7.29
C ILE A 8 -4.02 -2.23 7.55
N LYS A 9 -4.15 -2.72 8.79
CA LYS A 9 -3.76 -4.10 9.12
C LYS A 9 -4.52 -5.14 8.31
N PRO A 10 -5.86 -5.05 8.12
CA PRO A 10 -6.58 -6.00 7.28
C PRO A 10 -6.06 -6.06 5.84
N ALA A 11 -5.71 -4.92 5.23
CA ALA A 11 -5.15 -4.88 3.87
C ALA A 11 -3.80 -5.60 3.81
N ILE A 12 -2.87 -5.23 4.70
CA ILE A 12 -1.52 -5.84 4.76
C ILE A 12 -1.62 -7.35 5.01
N VAL A 13 -2.39 -7.76 6.03
CA VAL A 13 -2.54 -9.18 6.38
C VAL A 13 -3.26 -9.94 5.28
N GLY A 14 -4.26 -9.33 4.64
CA GLY A 14 -5.01 -9.90 3.53
C GLY A 14 -4.11 -10.22 2.34
N VAL A 15 -3.33 -9.24 1.87
CA VAL A 15 -2.38 -9.43 0.76
C VAL A 15 -1.34 -10.49 1.11
N LEU A 16 -0.74 -10.46 2.31
CA LEU A 16 0.22 -11.47 2.74
C LEU A 16 -0.39 -12.87 2.80
N SER A 17 -1.64 -13.01 3.24
CA SER A 17 -2.37 -14.28 3.29
C SER A 17 -2.60 -14.85 1.89
N ILE A 18 -3.02 -14.01 0.94
CA ILE A 18 -3.19 -14.39 -0.47
C ILE A 18 -1.86 -14.85 -1.06
N MET A 19 -0.78 -14.06 -0.90
CA MET A 19 0.54 -14.40 -1.42
C MET A 19 1.08 -15.72 -0.86
N ARG A 20 0.88 -15.97 0.45
CA ARG A 20 1.24 -17.25 1.09
C ARG A 20 0.41 -18.40 0.52
N SER A 21 -0.86 -18.19 0.23
CA SER A 21 -1.75 -19.20 -0.34
C SER A 21 -1.37 -19.55 -1.78
N CYS A 22 -1.09 -18.55 -2.62
CA CYS A 22 -0.55 -18.74 -3.97
C CYS A 22 0.75 -19.55 -3.95
N LYS A 23 1.68 -19.22 -3.04
CA LYS A 23 2.93 -19.96 -2.86
C LYS A 23 2.69 -21.43 -2.46
N LYS A 24 1.72 -21.68 -1.57
CA LYS A 24 1.37 -23.03 -1.11
C LYS A 24 0.70 -23.88 -2.20
N ALA A 25 -0.11 -23.26 -3.05
CA ALA A 25 -0.88 -23.97 -4.08
C ALA A 25 0.02 -24.68 -5.12
N ARG A 26 1.24 -24.19 -5.35
CA ARG A 26 2.22 -24.66 -6.37
C ARG A 26 1.72 -24.66 -7.83
N SER A 27 0.40 -24.52 -8.07
CA SER A 27 -0.22 -24.35 -9.38
C SER A 27 -0.23 -22.89 -9.87
N VAL A 28 -0.10 -21.92 -8.96
CA VAL A 28 -0.05 -20.49 -9.31
C VAL A 28 1.33 -20.14 -9.85
N GLN A 29 1.39 -19.76 -11.12
CA GLN A 29 2.66 -19.44 -11.80
C GLN A 29 3.06 -17.97 -11.68
N ARG A 30 2.08 -17.06 -11.59
CA ARG A 30 2.31 -15.61 -11.53
C ARG A 30 1.24 -14.94 -10.69
N VAL A 31 1.64 -13.95 -9.90
CA VAL A 31 0.73 -13.05 -9.21
C VAL A 31 0.96 -11.64 -9.75
N ILE A 32 -0.13 -10.95 -10.07
CA ILE A 32 -0.12 -9.53 -10.45
C ILE A 32 -0.88 -8.80 -9.33
N PHE A 33 -0.21 -7.88 -8.65
CA PHE A 33 -0.81 -7.08 -7.61
C PHE A 33 -1.08 -5.68 -8.16
N THR A 34 -2.35 -5.30 -8.22
CA THR A 34 -2.75 -3.95 -8.61
C THR A 34 -2.58 -3.02 -7.42
N SER A 35 -1.50 -2.25 -7.44
CA SER A 35 -1.26 -1.16 -6.49
C SER A 35 -1.92 0.14 -6.97
N SER A 36 -1.51 1.29 -6.44
CA SER A 36 -2.04 2.61 -6.77
C SER A 36 -0.91 3.62 -6.97
N ALA A 37 -1.16 4.69 -7.72
CA ALA A 37 -0.25 5.83 -7.80
C ALA A 37 0.04 6.43 -6.40
N GLY A 38 -0.92 6.33 -5.48
CA GLY A 38 -0.75 6.80 -4.09
C GLY A 38 0.34 6.07 -3.29
N THR A 39 0.89 4.95 -3.81
CA THR A 39 2.05 4.26 -3.22
C THR A 39 3.36 4.96 -3.54
N VAL A 40 3.41 5.79 -4.60
CA VAL A 40 4.67 6.41 -5.08
C VAL A 40 4.72 7.93 -4.92
N ASN A 41 3.57 8.63 -4.86
CA ASN A 41 3.53 10.10 -4.96
C ASN A 41 2.90 10.85 -3.78
N MET A 42 2.68 10.21 -2.63
CA MET A 42 2.16 10.91 -1.45
C MET A 42 3.32 11.44 -0.60
N GLU A 43 3.70 12.70 -0.80
CA GLU A 43 4.77 13.37 -0.07
C GLU A 43 4.51 14.88 0.02
N GLU A 44 5.15 15.54 1.00
CA GLU A 44 4.95 16.97 1.27
C GLU A 44 5.34 17.87 0.11
N ARG A 45 6.37 17.48 -0.65
CA ARG A 45 6.88 18.20 -1.82
C ARG A 45 6.98 17.26 -2.99
N GLN A 46 6.06 17.41 -3.94
CA GLN A 46 6.01 16.55 -5.12
C GLN A 46 7.27 16.65 -5.96
N LYS A 47 7.67 15.51 -6.53
CA LYS A 47 8.75 15.42 -7.51
C LYS A 47 8.24 15.78 -8.91
N PRO A 48 9.10 16.31 -9.79
CA PRO A 48 8.73 16.54 -11.18
C PRO A 48 8.43 15.23 -11.94
N GLU A 49 9.09 14.13 -11.55
CA GLU A 49 8.95 12.81 -12.16
C GLU A 49 9.05 11.72 -11.09
N TYR A 50 8.38 10.59 -11.32
CA TYR A 50 8.36 9.42 -10.46
C TYR A 50 8.77 8.18 -11.26
N ASP A 51 9.52 7.30 -10.63
CA ASP A 51 10.01 6.05 -11.20
C ASP A 51 9.62 4.85 -10.32
N GLU A 52 10.00 3.64 -10.72
CA GLU A 52 9.69 2.40 -10.01
C GLU A 52 10.42 2.25 -8.66
N ASN A 53 11.38 3.14 -8.36
CA ASN A 53 12.09 3.19 -7.09
C ASN A 53 11.47 4.20 -6.10
N SER A 54 10.47 4.97 -6.54
CA SER A 54 9.82 5.99 -5.74
C SER A 54 8.81 5.39 -4.76
N TRP A 55 8.71 6.01 -3.58
CA TRP A 55 7.79 5.64 -2.52
C TRP A 55 7.19 6.87 -1.87
N SER A 56 5.92 6.77 -1.49
CA SER A 56 5.24 7.74 -0.65
C SER A 56 5.89 7.87 0.73
N ASP A 57 5.86 9.07 1.29
CA ASP A 57 6.28 9.36 2.66
C ASP A 57 5.15 8.98 3.64
N ILE A 58 5.28 7.78 4.22
CA ILE A 58 4.31 7.24 5.17
C ILE A 58 4.17 8.13 6.40
N GLU A 59 5.27 8.73 6.89
CA GLU A 59 5.24 9.61 8.07
C GLU A 59 4.46 10.90 7.76
N PHE A 60 4.64 11.45 6.56
CA PHE A 60 3.82 12.55 6.07
C PHE A 60 2.32 12.17 6.01
N CYS A 61 1.98 11.00 5.44
CA CYS A 61 0.60 10.52 5.37
C CYS A 61 -0.04 10.36 6.75
N MET A 62 0.67 9.76 7.70
CA MET A 62 0.21 9.53 9.07
C MET A 62 0.11 10.81 9.90
N ARG A 63 0.96 11.82 9.61
CA ARG A 63 0.95 13.13 10.27
C ARG A 63 -0.21 14.01 9.78
N ILE A 64 -0.37 14.15 8.47
CA ILE A 64 -1.35 15.08 7.88
C ILE A 64 -2.77 14.49 7.91
N LYS A 65 -2.91 13.16 7.75
CA LYS A 65 -4.21 12.48 7.74
C LYS A 65 -5.23 13.09 6.77
N MET A 66 -4.78 13.43 5.57
CA MET A 66 -5.63 13.94 4.49
C MET A 66 -6.76 12.95 4.14
N THR A 67 -7.78 13.39 3.40
CA THR A 67 -8.89 12.51 2.99
C THR A 67 -8.36 11.24 2.32
N GLY A 68 -8.72 10.08 2.86
CA GLY A 68 -8.30 8.79 2.32
C GLY A 68 -6.90 8.32 2.75
N TRP A 69 -6.20 9.01 3.67
CA TRP A 69 -4.82 8.69 4.07
C TRP A 69 -4.60 7.22 4.45
N MET A 70 -5.60 6.58 5.06
CA MET A 70 -5.53 5.18 5.46
C MET A 70 -5.31 4.23 4.29
N TYR A 71 -5.69 4.59 3.06
CA TYR A 71 -5.46 3.79 1.86
C TYR A 71 -4.06 3.98 1.28
N PHE A 72 -3.35 5.06 1.62
CA PHE A 72 -1.99 5.31 1.15
C PHE A 72 -0.93 4.59 1.99
N VAL A 73 -1.31 4.17 3.20
CA VAL A 73 -0.43 3.48 4.16
C VAL A 73 -0.87 2.02 4.42
N SER A 74 -1.90 1.53 3.73
CA SER A 74 -2.46 0.17 3.81
C SER A 74 -1.85 -0.80 2.81
#